data_AF-A0A943AI73-F1
#
_entry.id   AF-A0A943AI73-F1
#
_cell.length_a   1.000
_cell.length_b   1.000
_cell.length_c   1.000
_cell.angle_alpha   90.00
_cell.angle_beta   90.00
_cell.angle_gamma   90.00
#
_symmetry.space_group_name_H-M   'P 1'
#
loop_
_entity.id
_entity.type
_entity.pdbx_description
1 polymer ?
#
loop_
_entity_poly.entity_id
_entity_poly.type
_entity_poly.pdbx_seq_one_letter_code
_entity_poly.pdbx_strand_id
1 'polypeptide(L)'
;MNKSVDIIELDGSPIVIINDIRFQSRRGIDWNKVEKYLKEYIGKYFEITETSEKIYIGSDFPDEFSHSNDTKRLKGANTTSAIGELIQIATEKAQYPDYNNKHGEKAKLGWYRYNTKFGIPVYDADGNLERYNIFSTRMLVRCDADGKLYLYDLVRTKKETSEPHEQ
;
A
#
# COMPACT_ATOMS: atom_id res chain seq x y z
N MET A 1 -10.45 19.43 -10.93
CA MET A 1 -10.65 18.06 -10.39
C MET A 1 -9.59 17.86 -9.34
N ASN A 2 -9.89 18.02 -8.05
CA ASN A 2 -8.94 17.63 -7.00
C ASN A 2 -8.84 16.11 -7.03
N LYS A 3 -7.69 15.57 -7.45
CA LYS A 3 -7.44 14.15 -7.30
C LYS A 3 -7.29 13.88 -5.79
N SER A 4 -8.02 12.90 -5.28
CA SER A 4 -7.90 12.46 -3.89
C SER A 4 -6.53 11.84 -3.58
N VAL A 5 -5.75 11.55 -4.63
CA VAL A 5 -4.42 10.94 -4.59
C VAL A 5 -3.52 11.63 -5.62
N ASP A 6 -2.31 12.02 -5.20
CA ASP A 6 -1.26 12.56 -6.06
C ASP A 6 0.00 11.70 -5.95
N ILE A 7 0.85 11.70 -6.98
CA ILE A 7 2.20 11.13 -6.92
C ILE A 7 3.19 12.28 -6.99
N ILE A 8 4.03 12.40 -5.97
CA ILE A 8 5.13 13.37 -5.92
C ILE A 8 6.46 12.63 -5.88
N GLU A 9 7.55 13.32 -6.17
CA GLU A 9 8.90 12.81 -5.97
C GLU A 9 9.58 13.60 -4.85
N LEU A 10 10.09 12.91 -3.83
CA LEU A 10 10.94 13.48 -2.78
C LEU A 10 12.25 12.72 -2.75
N ASP A 11 13.38 13.44 -2.82
CA ASP A 11 14.74 12.87 -2.81
C ASP A 11 14.95 11.74 -3.84
N GLY A 12 14.38 11.89 -5.04
CA GLY A 12 14.44 10.89 -6.11
C GLY A 12 13.60 9.63 -5.87
N SER A 13 12.75 9.63 -4.84
CA SER A 13 11.81 8.53 -4.54
C SER A 13 10.37 8.96 -4.79
N PRO A 14 9.59 8.22 -5.60
CA PRO A 14 8.17 8.49 -5.77
C PRO A 14 7.38 8.17 -4.50
N ILE A 15 6.41 9.02 -4.18
CA ILE A 15 5.56 8.91 -2.99
C ILE A 15 4.12 9.23 -3.38
N VAL A 16 3.20 8.37 -2.95
CA VAL A 16 1.76 8.56 -3.13
C VAL A 16 1.21 9.42 -2.00
N ILE A 17 0.73 10.63 -2.30
CA ILE A 17 0.06 11.51 -1.35
C ILE A 17 -1.43 11.20 -1.32
N ILE A 18 -1.94 10.84 -0.15
CA ILE A 18 -3.36 10.55 0.06
C ILE A 18 -4.00 11.77 0.72
N ASN A 19 -4.61 12.63 -0.10
CA ASN A 19 -5.19 13.90 0.34
C ASN A 19 -6.53 13.70 1.08
N ASP A 20 -7.32 12.71 0.65
CA ASP A 20 -8.63 12.44 1.24
C ASP A 20 -8.58 11.27 2.22
N ILE A 21 -8.85 11.56 3.50
CA ILE A 21 -8.92 10.57 4.57
C ILE A 21 -10.35 10.02 4.60
N ARG A 22 -10.60 9.02 3.77
CA ARG A 22 -11.92 8.37 3.63
C ARG A 22 -12.34 7.57 4.87
N PHE A 23 -11.39 7.03 5.61
CA PHE A 23 -11.63 6.24 6.82
C PHE A 23 -11.04 6.96 8.04
N GLN A 24 -11.90 7.22 9.04
CA GLN A 24 -11.51 7.89 10.30
C GLN A 24 -10.25 7.23 10.89
N SER A 25 -9.24 8.04 11.19
CA SER A 25 -7.95 7.49 11.59
C SER A 25 -7.95 6.98 13.04
N ARG A 26 -7.38 5.78 13.24
CA ARG A 26 -7.02 5.13 14.52
C ARG A 26 -8.12 4.60 15.45
N ARG A 27 -9.33 5.15 15.51
CA ARG A 27 -10.41 4.63 16.39
C ARG A 27 -11.70 4.46 15.59
N GLY A 28 -12.32 3.29 15.64
CA GLY A 28 -13.62 3.02 15.02
C GLY A 28 -13.61 2.77 13.51
N ILE A 29 -12.50 2.32 12.92
CA ILE A 29 -12.48 1.90 11.50
C ILE A 29 -13.40 0.69 11.34
N ASP A 30 -14.41 0.85 10.48
CA ASP A 30 -15.27 -0.23 10.04
C ASP A 30 -14.55 -1.03 8.93
N TRP A 31 -13.82 -2.07 9.35
CA TRP A 31 -13.05 -2.91 8.44
C TRP A 31 -13.92 -3.67 7.43
N ASN A 32 -15.20 -3.91 7.74
CA ASN A 32 -16.12 -4.51 6.78
C ASN A 32 -16.40 -3.55 5.60
N LYS A 33 -16.47 -2.23 5.86
CA LYS A 33 -16.57 -1.22 4.79
C LYS A 33 -15.28 -1.12 3.97
N VAL A 34 -14.12 -1.23 4.62
CA VAL A 34 -12.82 -1.27 3.94
C VAL A 34 -12.74 -2.49 3.01
N GLU A 35 -13.07 -3.68 3.51
CA GLU A 35 -13.09 -4.91 2.71
C GLU A 35 -14.06 -4.81 1.53
N LYS A 36 -15.28 -4.31 1.76
CA LYS A 36 -16.28 -4.11 0.70
C LYS A 36 -15.78 -3.15 -0.38
N TYR A 37 -15.11 -2.08 0.01
CA TYR A 37 -14.50 -1.14 -0.92
C TYR A 37 -13.40 -1.82 -1.76
N LEU A 38 -12.53 -2.61 -1.12
CA LEU A 38 -11.47 -3.35 -1.81
C LEU A 38 -12.00 -4.40 -2.79
N LYS A 39 -13.18 -5.00 -2.53
CA LYS A 39 -13.83 -5.94 -3.45
C LYS A 39 -14.12 -5.32 -4.82
N GLU A 40 -14.29 -4.00 -4.93
CA GLU A 40 -14.46 -3.30 -6.21
C GLU A 40 -13.22 -3.35 -7.11
N TYR A 41 -12.07 -3.74 -6.56
CA TYR A 41 -10.82 -3.88 -7.32
C TYR A 41 -10.58 -5.31 -7.81
N ILE A 42 -11.34 -6.31 -7.35
CA ILE A 42 -11.14 -7.71 -7.74
C ILE A 42 -11.19 -7.87 -9.26
N GLY A 43 -10.19 -8.57 -9.81
CA GLY A 43 -10.04 -8.82 -11.24
C GLY A 43 -9.41 -7.66 -12.02
N LYS A 44 -9.20 -6.49 -11.41
CA LYS A 44 -8.40 -5.41 -11.98
C LYS A 44 -6.90 -5.70 -11.83
N TYR A 45 -6.10 -5.01 -12.61
CA TYR A 45 -4.65 -4.97 -12.45
C TYR A 45 -4.15 -3.53 -12.56
N PHE A 46 -2.97 -3.31 -12.01
CA PHE A 46 -2.20 -2.08 -12.17
C PHE A 46 -0.78 -2.44 -12.58
N GLU A 47 -0.12 -1.53 -13.28
CA GLU A 47 1.20 -1.77 -13.85
C GLU A 47 2.26 -0.99 -13.08
N ILE A 48 3.33 -1.68 -12.69
CA ILE A 48 4.51 -1.05 -12.09
C ILE A 48 5.24 -0.28 -13.18
N THR A 49 5.50 1.01 -12.95
CA THR A 49 6.13 1.87 -13.97
C THR A 49 7.56 1.42 -14.28
N GLU A 50 8.32 1.02 -13.27
CA GLU A 50 9.74 0.64 -13.41
C GLU A 50 9.93 -0.68 -14.18
N THR A 51 9.07 -1.68 -13.93
CA THR A 51 9.26 -3.06 -14.43
C THR A 51 8.23 -3.48 -15.48
N SER A 52 7.20 -2.66 -15.73
CA SER A 52 6.03 -2.99 -16.57
C SER A 52 5.27 -4.25 -16.10
N GLU A 53 5.48 -4.66 -14.85
CA GLU A 53 4.81 -5.83 -14.28
C GLU A 53 3.36 -5.51 -13.93
N LYS A 54 2.46 -6.40 -14.34
CA LYS A 54 1.03 -6.30 -14.02
C LYS A 54 0.76 -7.00 -12.70
N ILE A 55 0.33 -6.23 -11.71
CA ILE A 55 -0.10 -6.72 -10.40
C ILE A 55 -1.62 -6.75 -10.37
N TYR A 56 -2.18 -7.96 -10.28
CA TYR A 56 -3.61 -8.21 -10.23
C TYR A 56 -4.13 -8.14 -8.79
N ILE A 57 -5.40 -7.79 -8.64
CA ILE A 57 -6.10 -7.85 -7.36
C ILE A 57 -6.95 -9.13 -7.33
N GLY A 58 -6.50 -10.09 -6.53
CA GLY A 58 -7.19 -11.36 -6.29
C GLY A 58 -8.36 -11.21 -5.32
N SER A 59 -9.22 -12.21 -5.28
CA SER A 59 -10.36 -12.24 -4.34
C SER A 59 -9.93 -12.41 -2.87
N ASP A 60 -8.71 -12.89 -2.64
CA ASP A 60 -8.09 -13.06 -1.32
C ASP A 60 -7.60 -11.74 -0.73
N PHE A 61 -7.17 -10.79 -1.56
CA PHE A 61 -6.56 -9.53 -1.09
C PHE A 61 -7.44 -8.70 -0.14
N PRO A 62 -8.73 -8.44 -0.42
CA PRO A 62 -9.57 -7.63 0.47
C PRO A 62 -9.64 -8.18 1.90
N ASP A 63 -9.77 -9.51 2.01
CA ASP A 63 -9.87 -10.22 3.28
C ASP A 63 -8.55 -10.18 4.04
N GLU A 64 -7.44 -10.55 3.37
CA GLU A 64 -6.09 -10.53 3.96
C GLU A 64 -5.72 -9.12 4.45
N PHE A 65 -5.95 -8.10 3.63
CA PHE A 65 -5.66 -6.71 3.98
C PHE A 65 -6.48 -6.23 5.18
N SER A 66 -7.77 -6.56 5.23
CA SER A 66 -8.69 -6.10 6.27
C SER A 66 -8.50 -6.83 7.60
N HIS A 67 -7.89 -8.02 7.57
CA HIS A 67 -7.61 -8.82 8.76
C HIS A 67 -6.15 -8.71 9.26
N SER A 68 -5.23 -8.18 8.45
CA SER A 68 -3.82 -8.00 8.82
C SER A 68 -3.61 -7.05 10.00
N ASN A 69 -2.88 -7.51 11.02
CA ASN A 69 -2.55 -6.73 12.21
C ASN A 69 -1.65 -5.52 11.91
N ASP A 70 -0.82 -5.60 10.86
CA ASP A 70 0.07 -4.51 10.44
C ASP A 70 -0.74 -3.35 9.84
N THR A 71 -1.71 -3.67 8.99
CA THR A 71 -2.62 -2.71 8.34
C THR A 71 -3.50 -1.98 9.36
N LYS A 72 -3.96 -2.71 10.40
CA LYS A 72 -4.80 -2.16 11.48
C LYS A 72 -4.10 -1.11 12.33
N ARG A 73 -2.78 -1.22 12.55
CA ARG A 73 -2.03 -0.34 13.46
C ARG A 73 -1.68 1.04 12.88
N LEU A 74 -1.57 1.18 11.56
CA LEU A 74 -0.79 2.28 10.96
C LEU A 74 -1.55 3.23 10.03
N LYS A 75 -2.86 3.38 10.21
CA LYS A 75 -3.74 4.17 9.30
C LYS A 75 -3.80 3.59 7.86
N GLY A 76 -3.52 2.30 7.70
CA GLY A 76 -3.54 1.61 6.40
C GLY A 76 -4.91 1.62 5.71
N ALA A 77 -6.02 1.85 6.42
CA ALA A 77 -7.33 1.93 5.77
C ALA A 77 -7.40 3.00 4.66
N ASN A 78 -6.67 4.13 4.79
CA ASN A 78 -6.67 5.16 3.76
C ASN A 78 -5.78 4.83 2.56
N THR A 79 -4.87 3.86 2.67
CA THR A 79 -4.09 3.42 1.50
C THR A 79 -4.94 2.67 0.50
N THR A 80 -6.13 2.19 0.89
CA THR A 80 -7.06 1.49 0.00
C THR A 80 -7.55 2.36 -1.16
N SER A 81 -7.68 3.68 -0.98
CA SER A 81 -8.05 4.60 -2.06
C SER A 81 -6.93 4.84 -3.07
N ALA A 82 -5.72 4.36 -2.78
CA ALA A 82 -4.52 4.64 -3.55
C ALA A 82 -3.76 3.36 -3.98
N ILE A 83 -4.43 2.20 -4.00
CA ILE A 83 -3.79 0.92 -4.32
C ILE A 83 -3.13 0.94 -5.70
N GLY A 84 -3.81 1.54 -6.68
CA GLY A 84 -3.29 1.60 -8.05
C GLY A 84 -2.00 2.39 -8.13
N GLU A 85 -1.99 3.56 -7.50
CA GLU A 85 -0.85 4.46 -7.43
C GLU A 85 0.30 3.85 -6.62
N LEU A 86 -0.01 3.15 -5.52
CA LEU A 86 0.99 2.43 -4.71
C LEU A 86 1.67 1.30 -5.48
N ILE A 87 0.91 0.57 -6.30
CA ILE A 87 1.46 -0.43 -7.23
C ILE A 87 2.29 0.28 -8.31
N GLN A 88 1.79 1.37 -8.87
CA GLN A 88 2.45 2.07 -9.98
C GLN A 88 3.87 2.53 -9.63
N ILE A 89 4.08 2.98 -8.39
CA ILE A 89 5.37 3.46 -7.89
C ILE A 89 6.21 2.37 -7.20
N ALA A 90 5.79 1.11 -7.25
CA ALA A 90 6.47 0.03 -6.55
C ALA A 90 7.86 -0.22 -7.16
N THR A 91 8.87 -0.39 -6.31
CA THR A 91 10.27 -0.57 -6.75
C THR A 91 10.94 -1.74 -6.00
N GLU A 92 12.19 -2.02 -6.35
CA GLU A 92 13.04 -2.98 -5.65
C GLU A 92 12.42 -4.39 -5.50
N LYS A 93 12.02 -4.98 -6.62
CA LYS A 93 11.54 -6.37 -6.66
C LYS A 93 12.57 -7.30 -6.02
N ALA A 94 12.15 -8.05 -5.01
CA ALA A 94 12.96 -9.09 -4.40
C ALA A 94 12.14 -10.36 -4.16
N GLN A 95 12.78 -11.53 -4.29
CA GLN A 95 12.17 -12.77 -3.84
C GLN A 95 11.97 -12.73 -2.32
N TYR A 96 10.81 -13.20 -1.87
CA TYR A 96 10.46 -13.29 -0.47
C TYR A 96 10.31 -14.78 -0.11
N PRO A 97 11.22 -15.35 0.69
CA PRO A 97 11.03 -16.73 1.16
C PRO A 97 9.77 -16.81 2.03
N ASP A 98 8.93 -17.83 1.84
CA ASP A 98 7.85 -18.13 2.78
C ASP A 98 8.44 -18.72 4.07
N TYR A 99 8.92 -17.84 4.95
CA TYR A 99 9.47 -18.23 6.23
C TYR A 99 8.38 -18.92 7.07
N ASN A 100 8.66 -20.15 7.48
CA ASN A 100 7.79 -21.00 8.31
C ASN A 100 6.50 -21.49 7.63
N ASN A 101 6.47 -21.55 6.27
CA ASN A 101 5.31 -22.05 5.52
C ASN A 101 4.00 -21.32 5.90
N LYS A 102 4.13 -20.03 6.26
CA LYS A 102 3.04 -19.22 6.82
C LYS A 102 1.97 -18.96 5.77
N HIS A 103 2.36 -18.97 4.49
CA HIS A 103 1.48 -18.67 3.37
C HIS A 103 1.20 -19.90 2.48
N GLY A 104 1.85 -21.04 2.77
CA GLY A 104 1.51 -22.36 2.22
C GLY A 104 1.59 -22.42 0.70
N GLU A 105 0.73 -23.22 0.07
CA GLU A 105 0.67 -23.40 -1.39
C GLU A 105 0.01 -22.23 -2.16
N LYS A 106 -0.33 -21.11 -1.49
CA LYS A 106 -1.04 -19.98 -2.14
C LYS A 106 -0.25 -19.33 -3.28
N ALA A 107 1.08 -19.40 -3.23
CA ALA A 107 1.96 -18.89 -4.27
C ALA A 107 2.76 -20.03 -4.91
N LYS A 108 2.15 -20.70 -5.90
CA LYS A 108 2.73 -21.89 -6.52
C LYS A 108 4.07 -21.63 -7.20
N LEU A 109 4.32 -20.40 -7.65
CA LEU A 109 5.56 -19.96 -8.28
C LEU A 109 6.38 -19.01 -7.40
N GLY A 110 6.03 -18.92 -6.11
CA GLY A 110 6.78 -18.17 -5.10
C GLY A 110 6.27 -16.76 -4.82
N TRP A 111 6.91 -16.12 -3.84
CA TRP A 111 6.53 -14.82 -3.33
C TRP A 111 7.55 -13.76 -3.70
N TYR A 112 7.05 -12.56 -3.94
CA TYR A 112 7.85 -11.38 -4.20
C TYR A 112 7.47 -10.27 -3.24
N ARG A 113 8.41 -9.37 -3.00
CA ARG A 113 8.17 -8.11 -2.34
C ARG A 113 8.57 -6.95 -3.24
N TYR A 114 7.87 -5.84 -3.07
CA TYR A 114 8.22 -4.54 -3.62
C TYR A 114 8.15 -3.50 -2.51
N ASN A 115 8.95 -2.45 -2.62
CA ASN A 115 8.86 -1.28 -1.74
C ASN A 115 7.91 -0.26 -2.37
N THR A 116 7.13 0.43 -1.53
CA THR A 116 6.30 1.57 -1.96
C THR A 116 6.15 2.55 -0.79
N LYS A 117 5.80 3.80 -1.08
CA LYS A 117 5.71 4.88 -0.10
C LYS A 117 4.43 5.67 -0.25
N PHE A 118 3.89 6.10 0.89
CA PHE A 118 2.79 7.06 0.90
C PHE A 118 2.97 8.16 1.93
N GLY A 119 2.42 9.33 1.62
CA GLY A 119 2.36 10.49 2.50
C GLY A 119 0.92 10.78 2.90
N ILE A 120 0.72 11.17 4.15
CA ILE A 120 -0.54 11.77 4.62
C ILE A 120 -0.24 13.23 4.99
N PRO A 121 -0.90 14.22 4.36
CA PRO A 121 -0.72 15.62 4.70
C PRO A 121 -1.19 15.89 6.13
N VAL A 122 -0.47 16.78 6.80
CA VAL A 122 -0.82 17.33 8.11
C VAL A 122 -1.02 18.82 7.92
N TYR A 123 -2.18 19.32 8.35
CA TYR A 123 -2.53 20.72 8.27
C TYR A 123 -2.51 21.35 9.66
N ASP A 124 -2.11 22.62 9.73
CA ASP A 124 -2.19 23.43 10.93
C ASP A 124 -3.64 23.85 11.25
N ALA A 125 -3.83 24.65 12.29
CA ALA A 125 -5.16 25.12 12.71
C ALA A 125 -5.83 26.05 11.69
N ASP A 126 -5.03 26.72 10.85
CA ASP A 126 -5.49 27.64 9.81
C ASP A 126 -5.77 26.91 8.47
N GLY A 127 -5.48 25.60 8.41
CA GLY A 127 -5.67 24.76 7.24
C GLY A 127 -4.49 24.81 6.25
N ASN A 128 -3.34 25.37 6.63
CA ASN A 128 -2.14 25.35 5.81
C ASN A 128 -1.42 24.01 5.97
N LEU A 129 -0.82 23.52 4.88
CA LEU A 129 -0.03 22.30 4.90
C LEU A 129 1.24 22.52 5.76
N GLU A 130 1.32 21.81 6.88
CA GLU A 130 2.45 21.88 7.81
C GLU A 130 3.56 20.90 7.39
N ARG A 131 3.20 19.67 7.02
CA ARG A 131 4.13 18.61 6.57
C ARG A 131 3.40 17.43 5.95
N TYR A 132 4.16 16.50 5.36
CA TYR A 132 3.69 15.15 5.07
C TYR A 132 4.24 14.15 6.09
N ASN A 133 3.37 13.34 6.69
CA ASN A 133 3.82 12.14 7.38
C ASN A 133 4.08 11.06 6.32
N ILE A 134 5.35 10.77 6.06
CA ILE A 134 5.76 9.74 5.08
C ILE A 134 5.81 8.37 5.75
N PHE A 135 5.35 7.36 5.02
CA PHE A 135 5.37 5.97 5.42
C PHE A 135 5.97 5.12 4.31
N SER A 136 6.96 4.30 4.67
CA SER A 136 7.45 3.22 3.84
C SER A 136 6.63 1.96 4.12
N THR A 137 6.22 1.23 3.09
CA THR A 137 5.52 -0.05 3.19
C THR A 137 6.05 -1.06 2.18
N ARG A 138 5.82 -2.34 2.43
CA ARG A 138 6.21 -3.42 1.52
C ARG A 138 4.96 -4.10 0.98
N MET A 139 4.85 -4.14 -0.33
CA MET A 139 3.87 -4.96 -1.00
C MET A 139 4.33 -6.41 -0.97
N LEU A 140 3.50 -7.30 -0.45
CA LEU A 140 3.67 -8.74 -0.59
C LEU A 140 2.84 -9.19 -1.78
N VAL A 141 3.50 -9.86 -2.73
CA VAL A 141 2.91 -10.28 -4.01
C VAL A 141 3.13 -11.77 -4.18
N ARG A 142 2.06 -12.52 -4.46
CA ARG A 142 2.15 -13.95 -4.80
C ARG A 142 2.20 -14.15 -6.31
N CYS A 143 3.01 -15.11 -6.74
CA CYS A 143 2.97 -15.63 -8.10
C CYS A 143 2.19 -16.94 -8.11
N ASP A 144 1.03 -16.94 -8.78
CA ASP A 144 0.15 -18.11 -8.83
C ASP A 144 0.56 -19.07 -9.96
N ALA A 145 -0.12 -20.21 -10.05
CA ALA A 145 0.10 -21.25 -11.04
C ALA A 145 -0.01 -20.76 -12.50
N ASP A 146 -0.79 -19.70 -12.71
CA ASP A 146 -1.02 -19.09 -14.02
C ASP A 146 0.13 -18.14 -14.45
N GLY A 147 1.17 -17.99 -13.62
CA GLY A 147 2.29 -17.11 -13.87
C GLY A 147 2.00 -15.63 -13.58
N LYS A 148 0.81 -15.29 -13.07
CA LYS A 148 0.44 -13.90 -12.76
C LYS A 148 0.80 -13.54 -11.33
N LEU A 149 1.06 -12.24 -11.17
CA LEU A 149 1.38 -11.61 -9.90
C LEU A 149 0.12 -11.03 -9.28
N TYR A 150 -0.18 -11.40 -8.04
CA TYR A 150 -1.32 -10.90 -7.29
C TYR A 150 -0.87 -10.19 -6.03
N LEU A 151 -1.36 -8.97 -5.81
CA LEU A 151 -1.18 -8.28 -4.53
C LEU A 151 -1.84 -9.11 -3.43
N TYR A 152 -1.10 -9.40 -2.37
CA TYR A 152 -1.57 -10.23 -1.26
C TYR A 152 -1.75 -9.42 0.03
N ASP A 153 -0.78 -8.57 0.38
CA ASP A 153 -0.89 -7.68 1.56
C ASP A 153 0.04 -6.46 1.44
N LEU A 154 -0.19 -5.44 2.25
CA LEU A 154 0.75 -4.35 2.53
C LEU A 154 1.30 -4.52 3.94
N VAL A 155 2.56 -4.93 4.04
CA VAL A 155 3.19 -5.34 5.30
C VAL A 155 4.30 -4.40 5.72
N ARG A 156 4.68 -4.47 7.00
CA ARG A 156 5.82 -3.74 7.56
C ARG A 156 5.79 -2.24 7.30
N THR A 157 4.60 -1.65 7.25
CA THR A 157 4.44 -0.20 7.17
C THR A 157 5.18 0.45 8.34
N LYS A 158 5.94 1.52 8.08
CA LYS A 158 6.66 2.28 9.08
C LYS A 158 6.61 3.75 8.72
N LYS A 159 6.34 4.59 9.71
CA LYS A 159 6.48 6.04 9.54
C LYS A 159 7.97 6.35 9.42
N GLU A 160 8.37 7.09 8.39
CA GLU A 160 9.69 7.66 8.29
C GLU A 160 9.76 8.84 9.29
N THR A 161 10.70 8.76 10.23
CA THR A 161 11.05 9.89 11.08
C THR A 161 12.06 10.70 10.30
N SER A 162 11.68 11.90 9.88
CA SER A 162 12.66 12.93 9.53
C SER A 162 13.58 13.09 10.74
N GLU A 163 14.87 12.81 10.59
CA GLU A 163 15.84 13.39 11.50
C GLU A 163 15.64 14.91 11.48
N PRO A 164 15.77 15.61 12.62
CA PRO A 164 15.70 17.06 12.59
C PRO A 164 16.79 17.53 11.63
N HIS A 165 16.39 18.22 10.56
CA HIS A 165 17.35 18.96 9.76
C HIS A 165 17.96 19.99 10.72
N GLU A 166 19.20 19.75 11.13
CA GLU A 166 20.04 20.78 11.75
C GLU A 166 20.12 21.92 10.73
N GLN A 167 19.44 23.04 11.07
CA GLN A 167 19.66 24.33 10.43
C GLN A 167 20.88 25.00 11.04
#